data_AF-A0A8A4TUX4-F1
#
_entry.id   AF-A0A8A4TUX4-F1
#
_cell.length_a   1.000
_cell.length_b   1.000
_cell.length_c   1.000
_cell.angle_alpha   90.00
_cell.angle_beta   90.00
_cell.angle_gamma   90.00
#
_symmetry.space_group_name_H-M   'P 1'
#
loop_
_entity.id
_entity.type
_entity.pdbx_description
1 polymer ?
#
loop_
_entity_poly.entity_id
_entity_poly.type
_entity_poly.pdbx_seq_one_letter_code
_entity_poly.pdbx_strand_id
1 'polypeptide(L)'
;MNGHGEHERKPIVVIEDHLYHIGEILQYLEVDAPDLIDQITVVCLDRPGPDTNKAVTAWLAAHPDLQVAAHMDPSAITAADRARLISLPEACFHNANRFCRQIAALIAPGGLLVQDIQLSSLHFLPDDRWWESIYLANTIRGMFAAHPPSCRFMSNKTGFEATFGADLFEAGFDPRDVLGKHRLAQQFVPALQRFRRQHFPLVVRDLGTDGWPREKWLGRQADIHEALATDYDLILWLDAAQKVRLSGRLIKTGSGKRCLTLKPDSQESRTWSQLIDAYLQGQAGISVRALGRRLAPEHALQAEMTNAAARHIHGLRARLTQGGAITTQSGFYLLSPTYRIARVDPLSEP
;
A
#
# COMPACT_ATOMS: atom_id res chain seq x y z
N MET A 1 -21.91 -0.07 13.16
CA MET A 1 -21.29 -0.93 12.12
C MET A 1 -20.45 -0.01 11.26
N ASN A 2 -19.13 -0.04 11.46
CA ASN A 2 -18.22 0.92 10.84
C ASN A 2 -17.93 0.49 9.40
N GLY A 3 -18.50 1.22 8.44
CA GLY A 3 -18.11 1.15 7.04
C GLY A 3 -16.76 1.82 6.86
N HIS A 4 -15.71 1.02 6.73
CA HIS A 4 -14.47 1.45 6.11
C HIS A 4 -14.60 1.12 4.61
N GLY A 5 -14.38 2.13 3.76
CA GLY A 5 -14.50 2.01 2.31
C GLY A 5 -13.70 0.81 1.78
N GLU A 6 -14.31 0.04 0.90
CA GLU A 6 -13.71 -1.13 0.26
C GLU A 6 -12.65 -0.70 -0.76
N HIS A 7 -11.52 -0.20 -0.27
CA HIS A 7 -10.34 -0.04 -1.09
C HIS A 7 -9.99 -1.40 -1.73
N GLU A 8 -9.57 -1.40 -3.01
CA GLU A 8 -9.18 -2.59 -3.77
C GLU A 8 -8.24 -3.49 -2.95
N ARG A 9 -8.75 -4.65 -2.52
CA ARG A 9 -8.10 -5.63 -1.62
C ARG A 9 -6.86 -6.27 -2.27
N LYS A 10 -5.89 -6.72 -1.46
CA LYS A 10 -4.64 -7.43 -1.83
C LYS A 10 -4.90 -8.37 -3.01
N PRO A 11 -4.63 -7.96 -4.25
CA PRO A 11 -5.34 -8.56 -5.36
C PRO A 11 -4.50 -9.61 -6.05
N ILE A 12 -3.31 -9.95 -5.53
CA ILE A 12 -2.55 -11.09 -6.02
C ILE A 12 -2.19 -11.94 -4.80
N VAL A 13 -2.71 -13.16 -4.80
CA VAL A 13 -2.20 -14.25 -3.98
C VAL A 13 -1.28 -15.07 -4.87
N VAL A 14 0.00 -15.09 -4.53
CA VAL A 14 1.03 -15.89 -5.22
C VAL A 14 1.26 -17.13 -4.39
N ILE A 15 1.09 -18.28 -5.01
CA ILE A 15 1.22 -19.57 -4.34
C ILE A 15 2.53 -20.23 -4.77
N GLU A 16 3.39 -20.50 -3.78
CA GLU A 16 4.69 -21.15 -3.94
C GLU A 16 4.78 -22.45 -3.16
N ASP A 17 5.80 -23.26 -3.42
CA ASP A 17 5.93 -24.64 -2.90
C ASP A 17 6.88 -24.74 -1.70
N HIS A 18 7.88 -23.86 -1.63
CA HIS A 18 8.94 -23.93 -0.63
C HIS A 18 9.46 -22.57 -0.17
N LEU A 19 9.89 -22.50 1.09
CA LEU A 19 10.46 -21.30 1.72
C LEU A 19 11.58 -20.66 0.90
N TYR A 20 12.50 -21.43 0.32
CA TYR A 20 13.64 -20.84 -0.39
C TYR A 20 13.20 -20.03 -1.63
N HIS A 21 12.14 -20.44 -2.33
CA HIS A 21 11.60 -19.70 -3.47
C HIS A 21 10.99 -18.36 -3.05
N ILE A 22 10.43 -18.27 -1.83
CA ILE A 22 10.00 -16.99 -1.26
C ILE A 22 11.20 -16.06 -1.11
N GLY A 23 12.32 -16.59 -0.64
CA GLY A 23 13.59 -15.84 -0.59
C GLY A 23 14.03 -15.33 -1.96
N GLU A 24 13.97 -16.16 -3.00
CA GLU A 24 14.28 -15.77 -4.38
C GLU A 24 13.32 -14.68 -4.89
N ILE A 25 12.01 -14.82 -4.65
CA ILE A 25 11.01 -13.80 -4.99
C ILE A 25 11.36 -12.46 -4.36
N LEU A 26 11.66 -12.44 -3.05
CA LEU A 26 12.00 -11.22 -2.33
C LEU A 26 13.27 -10.56 -2.90
N GLN A 27 14.29 -11.36 -3.26
CA GLN A 27 15.51 -10.85 -3.90
C GLN A 27 15.25 -10.24 -5.28
N TYR A 28 14.43 -10.89 -6.12
CA TYR A 28 14.08 -10.32 -7.42
C TYR A 28 13.27 -9.03 -7.28
N LEU A 29 12.36 -8.97 -6.31
CA LEU A 29 11.59 -7.77 -6.04
C LEU A 29 12.47 -6.65 -5.51
N GLU A 30 13.44 -6.93 -4.65
CA GLU A 30 14.36 -5.92 -4.14
C GLU A 30 15.13 -5.21 -5.27
N VAL A 31 15.52 -5.97 -6.29
CA VAL A 31 16.25 -5.43 -7.44
C VAL A 31 15.33 -4.72 -8.43
N ASP A 32 14.24 -5.36 -8.83
CA ASP A 32 13.44 -4.94 -9.99
C ASP A 32 12.21 -4.10 -9.62
N ALA A 33 11.75 -4.17 -8.37
CA ALA A 33 10.53 -3.52 -7.89
C ALA A 33 10.50 -3.33 -6.35
N PRO A 34 11.49 -2.63 -5.76
CA PRO A 34 11.67 -2.55 -4.30
C PRO A 34 10.47 -1.93 -3.59
N ASP A 35 9.75 -1.04 -4.26
CA ASP A 35 8.53 -0.39 -3.75
C ASP A 35 7.35 -1.36 -3.57
N LEU A 36 7.42 -2.57 -4.16
CA LEU A 36 6.43 -3.62 -3.92
C LEU A 36 6.66 -4.33 -2.57
N ILE A 37 7.89 -4.32 -2.01
CA ILE A 37 8.23 -5.07 -0.80
C ILE A 37 7.42 -4.58 0.41
N ASP A 38 7.28 -3.28 0.56
CA ASP A 38 6.53 -2.63 1.67
C ASP A 38 5.03 -2.98 1.64
N GLN A 39 4.55 -3.54 0.53
CA GLN A 39 3.17 -3.93 0.32
C GLN A 39 2.96 -5.44 0.46
N ILE A 40 4.03 -6.21 0.66
CA ILE A 40 3.99 -7.66 0.73
C ILE A 40 3.71 -8.13 2.15
N THR A 41 2.77 -9.07 2.25
CA THR A 41 2.76 -10.01 3.35
C THR A 41 3.13 -11.39 2.84
N VAL A 42 4.23 -11.93 3.35
CA VAL A 42 4.59 -13.33 3.17
C VAL A 42 3.80 -14.17 4.17
N VAL A 43 3.08 -15.17 3.71
CA VAL A 43 2.50 -16.22 4.53
C VAL A 43 3.44 -17.41 4.47
N CYS A 44 3.91 -17.84 5.63
CA CYS A 44 4.80 -18.96 5.85
C CYS A 44 4.04 -20.07 6.59
N LEU A 45 3.67 -21.11 5.85
CA LEU A 45 2.92 -22.29 6.26
C LEU A 45 3.84 -23.46 6.62
N ASP A 46 5.15 -23.33 6.49
CA ASP A 46 6.08 -24.34 7.00
C ASP A 46 5.95 -24.51 8.53
N ARG A 47 6.32 -25.71 9.01
CA ARG A 47 6.35 -26.10 10.41
C ARG A 47 7.30 -25.18 11.19
N PRO A 48 7.00 -24.91 12.47
CA PRO A 48 7.91 -24.15 13.31
C PRO A 48 9.18 -24.98 13.51
N GLY A 49 10.34 -24.36 13.32
CA GLY A 49 11.61 -25.06 13.42
C GLY A 49 12.80 -24.16 13.09
N PRO A 50 14.04 -24.65 13.27
CA PRO A 50 15.25 -23.85 13.07
C PRO A 50 15.33 -23.24 11.67
N ASP A 51 14.94 -23.99 10.63
CA ASP A 51 15.03 -23.53 9.24
C ASP A 51 14.00 -22.44 8.94
N THR A 52 12.73 -22.66 9.28
CA THR A 52 11.65 -21.67 9.17
C THR A 52 11.98 -20.40 9.94
N ASN A 53 12.43 -20.55 11.19
CA ASN A 53 12.78 -19.41 12.03
C ASN A 53 13.92 -18.60 11.42
N LYS A 54 14.98 -19.29 10.95
CA LYS A 54 16.12 -18.64 10.30
C LYS A 54 15.71 -17.91 9.02
N ALA A 55 14.87 -18.53 8.18
CA ALA A 55 14.39 -17.93 6.94
C ALA A 55 13.57 -16.66 7.22
N VAL A 56 12.58 -16.74 8.11
CA VAL A 56 11.72 -15.60 8.45
C VAL A 56 12.53 -14.47 9.07
N THR A 57 13.41 -14.76 10.04
CA THR A 57 14.28 -13.73 10.63
C THR A 57 15.20 -13.09 9.59
N ALA A 58 15.74 -13.87 8.64
CA ALA A 58 16.57 -13.32 7.57
C ALA A 58 15.79 -12.39 6.64
N TRP A 59 14.56 -12.73 6.26
CA TRP A 59 13.70 -11.87 5.45
C TRP A 59 13.34 -10.57 6.16
N LEU A 60 12.95 -10.67 7.44
CA LEU A 60 12.65 -9.52 8.27
C LEU A 60 13.87 -8.62 8.50
N ALA A 61 15.08 -9.18 8.54
CA ALA A 61 16.31 -8.39 8.66
C ALA A 61 16.68 -7.69 7.35
N ALA A 62 16.52 -8.35 6.20
CA ALA A 62 16.83 -7.80 4.89
C ALA A 62 15.82 -6.75 4.42
N HIS A 63 14.55 -6.89 4.83
CA HIS A 63 13.45 -6.05 4.35
C HIS A 63 12.71 -5.42 5.54
N PRO A 64 13.05 -4.18 5.93
CA PRO A 64 12.49 -3.51 7.10
C PRO A 64 10.96 -3.41 7.10
N ASP A 65 10.37 -3.18 5.94
CA ASP A 65 8.93 -2.93 5.79
C ASP A 65 8.11 -4.19 5.43
N LEU A 66 8.78 -5.35 5.30
CA LEU A 66 8.13 -6.62 5.01
C LEU A 66 7.28 -7.09 6.20
N GLN A 67 6.05 -7.53 5.91
CA GLN A 67 5.22 -8.25 6.86
C GLN A 67 5.33 -9.76 6.63
N VAL A 68 5.41 -10.54 7.70
CA VAL A 68 5.42 -12.00 7.61
C VAL A 68 4.34 -12.57 8.54
N ALA A 69 3.50 -13.44 8.02
CA ALA A 69 2.57 -14.25 8.78
C ALA A 69 3.11 -15.67 8.91
N ALA A 70 3.49 -16.10 10.11
CA ALA A 70 4.11 -17.42 10.32
C ALA A 70 3.74 -18.02 11.67
N HIS A 71 3.88 -19.34 11.78
CA HIS A 71 3.91 -20.02 13.07
C HIS A 71 5.38 -20.22 13.47
N MET A 72 5.86 -19.43 14.44
CA MET A 72 7.25 -19.43 14.88
C MET A 72 7.38 -19.78 16.36
N ASP A 73 8.55 -20.27 16.73
CA ASP A 73 8.94 -20.40 18.14
C ASP A 73 9.01 -18.99 18.78
N PRO A 74 8.25 -18.72 19.87
CA PRO A 74 8.26 -17.43 20.54
C PRO A 74 9.64 -16.94 20.99
N SER A 75 10.57 -17.86 21.25
CA SER A 75 11.94 -17.56 21.66
C SER A 75 12.82 -17.05 20.53
N ALA A 76 12.46 -17.33 19.27
CA ALA A 76 13.16 -16.84 18.08
C ALA A 76 12.75 -15.41 17.68
N ILE A 77 11.72 -14.83 18.31
CA ILE A 77 11.12 -13.56 17.91
C ILE A 77 11.69 -12.41 18.72
N THR A 78 12.46 -11.53 18.08
CA THR A 78 12.95 -10.30 18.71
C THR A 78 11.83 -9.28 18.92
N ALA A 79 12.03 -8.28 19.78
CA ALA A 79 11.04 -7.21 19.98
C ALA A 79 10.77 -6.42 18.69
N ALA A 80 11.80 -6.23 17.84
CA ALA A 80 11.68 -5.53 16.57
C ALA A 80 10.84 -6.34 15.55
N ASP A 81 10.94 -7.66 15.58
CA ASP A 81 10.20 -8.54 14.67
C ASP A 81 8.71 -8.62 15.02
N ARG A 82 8.35 -8.50 16.31
CA ARG A 82 6.94 -8.59 16.76
C ARG A 82 6.00 -7.62 16.09
N ALA A 83 6.47 -6.44 15.70
CA ALA A 83 5.63 -5.44 15.02
C ALA A 83 5.28 -5.85 13.58
N ARG A 84 6.08 -6.72 12.97
CA ARG A 84 6.03 -7.09 11.55
C ARG A 84 5.65 -8.56 11.34
N LEU A 85 5.74 -9.35 12.40
CA LEU A 85 5.34 -10.75 12.45
C LEU A 85 3.88 -10.87 12.91
N ILE A 86 3.05 -11.41 12.03
CA ILE A 86 1.67 -11.78 12.32
C ILE A 86 1.66 -13.25 12.72
N SER A 87 1.30 -13.55 13.96
CA SER A 87 1.26 -14.94 14.42
C SER A 87 0.15 -15.71 13.70
N LEU A 88 0.49 -16.84 13.08
CA LEU A 88 -0.46 -17.85 12.64
C LEU A 88 -0.68 -18.85 13.80
N PRO A 89 -1.89 -18.91 14.39
CA PRO A 89 -2.19 -19.88 15.43
C PRO A 89 -2.13 -21.31 14.88
N GLU A 90 -1.63 -22.25 15.68
CA GLU A 90 -1.59 -23.69 15.35
C GLU A 90 -2.94 -24.22 14.87
N ALA A 91 -4.04 -23.75 15.46
CA ALA A 91 -5.39 -24.14 15.06
C ALA A 91 -5.75 -23.83 13.58
N CYS A 92 -5.02 -22.94 12.91
CA CYS A 92 -5.19 -22.69 11.47
C CYS A 92 -4.75 -23.89 10.64
N PHE A 93 -3.76 -24.65 11.10
CA PHE A 93 -3.19 -25.81 10.39
C PHE A 93 -4.05 -27.07 10.52
N HIS A 94 -5.04 -27.08 11.41
CA HIS A 94 -5.93 -28.23 11.64
C HIS A 94 -7.37 -28.02 11.13
N ASN A 95 -7.72 -26.84 10.61
CA ASN A 95 -9.08 -26.57 10.18
C ASN A 95 -9.13 -25.62 8.97
N ALA A 96 -9.64 -26.13 7.84
CA ALA A 96 -9.75 -25.38 6.58
C ALA A 96 -10.52 -24.04 6.71
N ASN A 97 -11.61 -24.00 7.49
CA ASN A 97 -12.39 -22.77 7.67
C ASN A 97 -11.61 -21.70 8.47
N ARG A 98 -10.88 -22.13 9.50
CA ARG A 98 -10.02 -21.21 10.28
C ARG A 98 -8.87 -20.70 9.42
N PHE A 99 -8.23 -21.60 8.66
CA PHE A 99 -7.21 -21.26 7.67
C PHE A 99 -7.73 -20.18 6.71
N CYS A 100 -8.83 -20.43 6.02
CA CYS A 100 -9.38 -19.49 5.02
C CYS A 100 -9.71 -18.12 5.65
N ARG A 101 -10.29 -18.09 6.85
CA ARG A 101 -10.58 -16.83 7.56
C ARG A 101 -9.31 -16.08 7.95
N GLN A 102 -8.29 -16.79 8.41
CA GLN A 102 -7.02 -16.19 8.78
C GLN A 102 -6.32 -15.58 7.56
N ILE A 103 -6.23 -16.33 6.45
CA ILE A 103 -5.65 -15.81 5.21
C ILE A 103 -6.47 -14.64 4.67
N ALA A 104 -7.80 -14.74 4.67
CA ALA A 104 -8.68 -13.64 4.25
C ALA A 104 -8.47 -12.36 5.08
N ALA A 105 -8.18 -12.48 6.38
CA ALA A 105 -7.89 -11.33 7.24
C ALA A 105 -6.54 -10.65 6.91
N LEU A 106 -5.59 -11.37 6.29
CA LEU A 106 -4.31 -10.83 5.84
C LEU A 106 -4.40 -10.08 4.51
N ILE A 107 -5.50 -10.24 3.77
CA ILE A 107 -5.76 -9.61 2.48
C ILE A 107 -6.20 -8.15 2.70
N ALA A 108 -5.20 -7.26 2.79
CA ALA A 108 -5.37 -5.82 2.94
C ALA A 108 -5.45 -5.10 1.57
N PRO A 109 -6.21 -4.01 1.42
CA PRO A 109 -6.20 -3.20 0.20
C PRO A 109 -4.84 -2.71 -0.28
N GLY A 110 -4.62 -2.77 -1.60
CA GLY A 110 -3.44 -2.27 -2.28
C GLY A 110 -2.18 -3.12 -2.11
N GLY A 111 -2.21 -4.21 -1.33
CA GLY A 111 -1.01 -5.01 -1.05
C GLY A 111 -0.81 -6.23 -1.96
N LEU A 112 0.25 -7.00 -1.69
CA LEU A 112 0.50 -8.32 -2.27
C LEU A 112 0.51 -9.39 -1.16
N LEU A 113 -0.07 -10.56 -1.40
CA LEU A 113 0.07 -11.72 -0.51
C LEU A 113 0.89 -12.78 -1.24
N VAL A 114 2.05 -13.13 -0.70
CA VAL A 114 2.86 -14.26 -1.21
C VAL A 114 2.75 -15.36 -0.19
N GLN A 115 2.28 -16.52 -0.58
CA GLN A 115 2.03 -17.64 0.30
C GLN A 115 2.89 -18.82 -0.16
N ASP A 116 3.72 -19.34 0.72
CA ASP A 116 4.27 -20.67 0.53
C ASP A 116 3.18 -21.73 0.79
N ILE A 117 3.36 -22.90 0.22
CA ILE A 117 2.47 -24.02 0.44
C ILE A 117 3.33 -25.24 0.71
N GLN A 118 3.77 -25.32 1.96
CA GLN A 118 4.27 -26.57 2.51
C GLN A 118 3.08 -27.44 2.92
N LEU A 119 2.59 -28.23 1.97
CA LEU A 119 1.30 -28.93 2.09
C LEU A 119 1.24 -29.94 3.24
N SER A 120 2.38 -30.52 3.60
CA SER A 120 2.53 -31.41 4.76
C SER A 120 2.28 -30.73 6.12
N SER A 121 2.14 -29.40 6.15
CA SER A 121 1.81 -28.64 7.35
C SER A 121 0.31 -28.43 7.52
N LEU A 122 -0.49 -28.59 6.45
CA LEU A 122 -1.95 -28.46 6.51
C LEU A 122 -2.57 -29.81 6.86
N HIS A 123 -2.70 -30.11 8.16
CA HIS A 123 -3.16 -31.42 8.67
C HIS A 123 -4.59 -31.82 8.27
N PHE A 124 -5.37 -30.91 7.71
CA PHE A 124 -6.69 -31.19 7.16
C PHE A 124 -6.67 -31.55 5.67
N LEU A 125 -5.52 -31.42 5.00
CA LEU A 125 -5.29 -31.92 3.66
C LEU A 125 -4.51 -33.23 3.73
N PRO A 126 -4.90 -34.27 2.98
CA PRO A 126 -4.10 -35.46 2.81
C PRO A 126 -2.79 -35.17 2.07
N ASP A 127 -1.71 -35.83 2.48
CA ASP A 127 -0.37 -35.66 1.88
C ASP A 127 -0.36 -35.94 0.36
N ASP A 128 -1.25 -36.82 -0.13
CA ASP A 128 -1.39 -37.18 -1.54
C ASP A 128 -2.34 -36.26 -2.33
N ARG A 129 -3.08 -35.37 -1.65
CA ARG A 129 -4.07 -34.45 -2.26
C ARG A 129 -3.73 -32.99 -1.99
N TRP A 130 -2.45 -32.70 -2.06
CA TRP A 130 -1.86 -31.40 -1.82
C TRP A 130 -2.43 -30.30 -2.76
N TRP A 131 -2.85 -30.68 -3.97
CA TRP A 131 -3.51 -29.78 -4.93
C TRP A 131 -4.86 -29.24 -4.43
N GLU A 132 -5.47 -29.84 -3.40
CA GLU A 132 -6.73 -29.35 -2.81
C GLU A 132 -6.61 -27.95 -2.21
N SER A 133 -5.37 -27.50 -1.93
CA SER A 133 -5.08 -26.11 -1.54
C SER A 133 -5.57 -25.07 -2.55
N ILE A 134 -5.71 -25.44 -3.84
CA ILE A 134 -6.29 -24.58 -4.89
C ILE A 134 -7.75 -24.22 -4.56
N TYR A 135 -8.52 -25.17 -4.02
CA TYR A 135 -9.91 -24.94 -3.64
C TYR A 135 -10.02 -24.05 -2.39
N LEU A 136 -9.00 -24.04 -1.51
CA LEU A 136 -8.91 -23.08 -0.41
C LEU A 136 -8.71 -21.66 -0.95
N ALA A 137 -7.85 -21.48 -1.96
CA ALA A 137 -7.68 -20.19 -2.62
C ALA A 137 -8.98 -19.71 -3.26
N ASN A 138 -9.75 -20.60 -3.91
CA ASN A 138 -11.06 -20.25 -4.45
C ASN A 138 -12.08 -19.91 -3.34
N THR A 139 -12.05 -20.64 -2.22
CA THR A 139 -12.90 -20.34 -1.05
C THR A 139 -12.60 -18.94 -0.51
N ILE A 140 -11.33 -18.60 -0.35
CA ILE A 140 -10.89 -17.27 0.07
C ILE A 140 -11.38 -16.21 -0.92
N ARG A 141 -11.27 -16.44 -2.24
CA ARG A 141 -11.82 -15.52 -3.26
C ARG A 141 -13.31 -15.29 -3.10
N GLY A 142 -14.08 -16.36 -2.88
CA GLY A 142 -15.52 -16.31 -2.67
C GLY A 142 -15.94 -15.47 -1.46
N MET A 143 -15.09 -15.38 -0.42
CA MET A 143 -15.36 -14.53 0.75
C MET A 143 -15.39 -13.02 0.43
N PHE A 144 -14.88 -12.62 -0.72
CA PHE A 144 -14.82 -11.21 -1.14
C PHE A 144 -15.82 -10.86 -2.25
N ALA A 145 -16.81 -11.72 -2.54
CA ALA A 145 -17.90 -11.61 -3.52
C ALA A 145 -17.96 -10.40 -4.48
N ALA A 146 -18.03 -9.16 -3.97
CA ALA A 146 -18.06 -7.95 -4.79
C ALA A 146 -16.73 -7.64 -5.52
N HIS A 147 -15.61 -7.96 -4.90
CA HIS A 147 -14.25 -7.62 -5.35
C HIS A 147 -13.26 -8.75 -5.00
N PRO A 148 -13.35 -9.93 -5.65
CA PRO A 148 -12.46 -11.04 -5.36
C PRO A 148 -10.99 -10.71 -5.69
N PRO A 149 -10.01 -11.13 -4.88
CA PRO A 149 -8.61 -11.01 -5.23
C PRO A 149 -8.29 -11.85 -6.47
N SER A 150 -7.33 -11.40 -7.27
CA SER A 150 -6.72 -12.25 -8.29
C SER A 150 -5.77 -13.22 -7.60
N CYS A 151 -5.67 -14.42 -8.15
CA CYS A 151 -4.76 -15.45 -7.65
C CYS A 151 -3.90 -15.92 -8.81
N ARG A 152 -2.61 -16.10 -8.54
CA ARG A 152 -1.61 -16.56 -9.48
C ARG A 152 -0.86 -17.71 -8.82
N PHE A 153 -0.72 -18.80 -9.55
CA PHE A 153 -0.03 -19.99 -9.06
C PHE A 153 1.35 -20.04 -9.67
N MET A 154 2.35 -20.46 -8.90
CA MET A 154 3.70 -20.67 -9.38
C MET A 154 4.03 -22.15 -9.36
N SER A 155 4.60 -22.64 -10.46
CA SER A 155 4.88 -24.07 -10.62
C SER A 155 6.10 -24.29 -11.51
N ASN A 156 6.73 -25.45 -11.34
CA ASN A 156 7.78 -25.92 -12.25
C ASN A 156 7.22 -26.30 -13.62
N LYS A 157 5.90 -26.53 -13.72
CA LYS A 157 5.18 -26.88 -14.94
C LYS A 157 4.11 -25.82 -15.22
N THR A 158 3.93 -25.43 -16.48
CA THR A 158 3.01 -24.36 -16.87
C THR A 158 1.86 -24.88 -17.76
N GLY A 159 0.78 -24.11 -17.88
CA GLY A 159 -0.36 -24.47 -18.72
C GLY A 159 -1.10 -25.73 -18.25
N PHE A 160 -1.72 -26.45 -19.18
CA PHE A 160 -2.40 -27.72 -18.90
C PHE A 160 -1.44 -28.87 -18.57
N GLU A 161 -0.14 -28.69 -18.79
CA GLU A 161 0.91 -29.63 -18.40
C GLU A 161 1.31 -29.49 -16.92
N ALA A 162 0.85 -28.43 -16.24
CA ALA A 162 0.93 -28.35 -14.79
C ALA A 162 0.24 -29.57 -14.17
N THR A 163 0.85 -30.16 -13.12
CA THR A 163 0.39 -31.40 -12.45
C THR A 163 -1.08 -31.32 -11.97
N PHE A 164 -1.67 -30.13 -11.96
CA PHE A 164 -3.00 -29.79 -11.47
C PHE A 164 -3.76 -28.84 -12.43
N GLY A 165 -3.44 -28.85 -13.73
CA GLY A 165 -4.07 -27.94 -14.71
C GLY A 165 -5.58 -28.15 -14.86
N ALA A 166 -6.04 -29.41 -14.81
CA ALA A 166 -7.47 -29.72 -14.80
C ALA A 166 -8.15 -29.24 -13.51
N ASP A 167 -7.50 -29.45 -12.35
CA ASP A 167 -8.01 -29.04 -11.04
C ASP A 167 -8.07 -27.51 -10.89
N LEU A 168 -7.11 -26.77 -11.47
CA LEU A 168 -7.18 -25.31 -11.55
C LEU A 168 -8.43 -24.87 -12.30
N PHE A 169 -8.66 -25.48 -13.46
CA PHE A 169 -9.81 -25.14 -14.28
C PHE A 169 -11.13 -25.45 -13.56
N GLU A 170 -11.23 -26.61 -12.90
CA GLU A 170 -12.38 -27.00 -12.08
C GLU A 170 -12.60 -26.03 -10.91
N ALA A 171 -11.52 -25.58 -10.27
CA ALA A 171 -11.56 -24.60 -9.18
C ALA A 171 -11.79 -23.15 -9.65
N GLY A 172 -11.98 -22.91 -10.96
CA GLY A 172 -12.30 -21.59 -11.51
C GLY A 172 -11.08 -20.68 -11.77
N PHE A 173 -9.91 -21.28 -12.01
CA PHE A 173 -8.67 -20.61 -12.41
C PHE A 173 -8.28 -20.96 -13.85
N ASP A 174 -7.59 -20.05 -14.53
CA ASP A 174 -7.03 -20.31 -15.85
C ASP A 174 -5.64 -20.97 -15.72
N PRO A 175 -5.42 -22.21 -16.17
CA PRO A 175 -4.11 -22.87 -16.10
C PRO A 175 -3.01 -22.14 -16.88
N ARG A 176 -3.38 -21.27 -17.83
CA ARG A 176 -2.44 -20.45 -18.60
C ARG A 176 -1.88 -19.28 -17.79
N ASP A 177 -2.51 -18.95 -16.67
CA ASP A 177 -2.05 -17.91 -15.74
C ASP A 177 -1.03 -18.44 -14.71
N VAL A 178 -0.67 -19.73 -14.78
CA VAL A 178 0.38 -20.34 -13.95
C VAL A 178 1.75 -19.83 -14.39
N LEU A 179 2.48 -19.23 -13.45
CA LEU A 179 3.81 -18.68 -13.68
C LEU A 179 4.87 -19.77 -13.52
N GLY A 180 5.86 -19.78 -14.41
CA GLY A 180 6.98 -20.71 -14.32
C GLY A 180 8.02 -20.24 -13.29
N LYS A 181 8.35 -21.07 -12.30
CA LYS A 181 9.36 -20.74 -11.26
C LYS A 181 10.72 -20.34 -11.86
N HIS A 182 11.12 -21.00 -12.94
CA HIS A 182 12.38 -20.71 -13.65
C HIS A 182 12.41 -19.36 -14.40
N ARG A 183 11.31 -18.60 -14.41
CA ARG A 183 11.20 -17.30 -15.09
C ARG A 183 10.67 -16.20 -14.18
N LEU A 184 10.93 -16.30 -12.88
CA LEU A 184 10.54 -15.31 -11.87
C LEU A 184 10.81 -13.87 -12.33
N ALA A 185 12.07 -13.49 -12.57
CA ALA A 185 12.42 -12.13 -13.00
C ALA A 185 11.70 -11.70 -14.31
N GLN A 186 11.52 -12.63 -15.26
CA GLN A 186 11.01 -12.32 -16.60
C GLN A 186 9.48 -12.31 -16.68
N GLN A 187 8.79 -13.02 -15.79
CA GLN A 187 7.34 -13.20 -15.83
C GLN A 187 6.66 -12.64 -14.59
N PHE A 188 7.18 -12.92 -13.40
CA PHE A 188 6.54 -12.58 -12.13
C PHE A 188 6.57 -11.07 -11.89
N VAL A 189 7.75 -10.45 -11.83
CA VAL A 189 7.87 -9.02 -11.55
C VAL A 189 7.13 -8.17 -12.60
N PRO A 190 7.28 -8.43 -13.92
CA PRO A 190 6.52 -7.69 -14.92
C PRO A 190 5.00 -7.92 -14.83
N ALA A 191 4.55 -9.12 -14.44
CA ALA A 191 3.13 -9.39 -14.23
C ALA A 191 2.58 -8.60 -13.03
N LEU A 192 3.31 -8.54 -11.91
CA LEU A 192 2.93 -7.72 -10.76
C LEU A 192 2.88 -6.23 -11.11
N GLN A 193 3.91 -5.71 -11.78
CA GLN A 193 3.95 -4.31 -12.19
C GLN A 193 2.84 -3.97 -13.20
N ARG A 194 2.53 -4.88 -14.14
CA ARG A 194 1.40 -4.71 -15.06
C ARG A 194 0.08 -4.71 -14.31
N PHE A 195 -0.11 -5.66 -13.41
CA PHE A 195 -1.30 -5.75 -12.59
C PHE A 195 -1.50 -4.46 -11.78
N ARG A 196 -0.45 -4.01 -11.09
CA ARG A 196 -0.45 -2.76 -10.32
C ARG A 196 -0.91 -1.59 -11.17
N ARG A 197 -0.35 -1.41 -12.36
CA ARG A 197 -0.74 -0.33 -13.30
C ARG A 197 -2.19 -0.43 -13.77
N GLN A 198 -2.69 -1.64 -13.99
CA GLN A 198 -4.05 -1.86 -14.48
C GLN A 198 -5.10 -1.55 -13.42
N HIS A 199 -4.86 -2.01 -12.20
CA HIS A 199 -5.84 -1.97 -11.11
C HIS A 199 -5.67 -0.74 -10.21
N PHE A 200 -4.43 -0.37 -9.89
CA PHE A 200 -4.12 0.74 -9.00
C PHE A 200 -3.35 1.88 -9.69
N PRO A 201 -4.03 2.75 -10.45
CA PRO A 201 -3.37 3.84 -11.15
C PRO A 201 -3.00 5.02 -10.25
N LEU A 202 -3.32 4.97 -8.95
CA LEU A 202 -3.10 6.05 -8.00
C LEU A 202 -2.30 5.55 -6.80
N VAL A 203 -1.49 6.41 -6.20
CA VAL A 203 -0.77 6.16 -4.95
C VAL A 203 -1.12 7.26 -3.96
N VAL A 204 -1.52 6.89 -2.75
CA VAL A 204 -1.64 7.82 -1.62
C VAL A 204 -0.42 7.72 -0.73
N ARG A 205 0.12 8.88 -0.39
CA ARG A 205 1.23 9.08 0.54
C ARG A 205 0.74 9.82 1.76
N ASP A 206 0.92 9.26 2.95
CA ASP A 206 0.61 9.91 4.23
C ASP A 206 1.72 9.69 5.26
N LEU A 207 1.63 10.39 6.39
CA LEU A 207 2.38 10.01 7.59
C LEU A 207 1.52 9.05 8.41
N GLY A 208 2.09 7.90 8.76
CA GLY A 208 1.51 6.98 9.73
C GLY A 208 1.35 7.64 11.11
N THR A 209 0.63 6.96 12.00
CA THR A 209 0.46 7.42 13.40
C THR A 209 1.77 7.45 14.19
N ASP A 210 2.79 6.78 13.67
CA ASP A 210 4.18 6.75 14.13
C ASP A 210 5.05 7.86 13.53
N GLY A 211 4.48 8.70 12.64
CA GLY A 211 5.18 9.80 11.98
C GLY A 211 6.04 9.37 10.78
N TRP A 212 5.98 8.10 10.37
CA TRP A 212 6.74 7.60 9.22
C TRP A 212 5.93 7.70 7.93
N PRO A 213 6.54 8.09 6.80
CA PRO A 213 5.87 8.08 5.50
C PRO A 213 5.37 6.68 5.14
N ARG A 214 4.17 6.61 4.57
CA ARG A 214 3.58 5.37 4.06
C ARG A 214 2.99 5.60 2.69
N GLU A 215 3.15 4.62 1.81
CA GLU A 215 2.48 4.59 0.52
C GLU A 215 1.39 3.52 0.52
N LYS A 216 0.28 3.79 -0.15
CA LYS A 216 -0.77 2.79 -0.44
C LYS A 216 -1.26 2.97 -1.85
N TRP A 217 -1.52 1.88 -2.55
CA TRP A 217 -2.07 1.94 -3.89
C TRP A 217 -3.59 2.02 -3.85
N LEU A 218 -4.13 2.80 -4.78
CA LEU A 218 -5.53 3.16 -4.84
C LEU A 218 -6.12 2.76 -6.19
N GLY A 219 -7.24 2.06 -6.11
CA GLY A 219 -8.01 1.59 -7.25
C GLY A 219 -8.70 2.68 -8.06
N ARG A 220 -9.40 2.28 -9.12
CA ARG A 220 -10.17 3.20 -10.01
C ARG A 220 -11.58 3.54 -9.51
N GLN A 221 -11.96 3.14 -8.31
CA GLN A 221 -13.34 3.25 -7.85
C GLN A 221 -13.82 4.71 -7.81
N ALA A 222 -15.07 4.93 -8.22
CA ALA A 222 -15.66 6.26 -8.36
C ALA A 222 -15.82 7.00 -7.01
N ASP A 223 -15.90 6.26 -5.91
CA ASP A 223 -16.11 6.75 -4.55
C ASP A 223 -14.81 6.96 -3.76
N ILE A 224 -13.64 6.62 -4.32
CA ILE A 224 -12.35 6.73 -3.63
C ILE A 224 -12.05 8.16 -3.16
N HIS A 225 -12.52 9.14 -3.92
CA HIS A 225 -12.43 10.55 -3.56
C HIS A 225 -13.21 10.89 -2.28
N GLU A 226 -14.42 10.34 -2.13
CA GLU A 226 -15.28 10.60 -0.98
C GLU A 226 -14.83 9.82 0.26
N ALA A 227 -14.42 8.56 0.07
CA ALA A 227 -13.85 7.73 1.13
C ALA A 227 -12.61 8.40 1.74
N LEU A 228 -11.64 8.79 0.91
CA LEU A 228 -10.42 9.45 1.40
C LEU A 228 -10.71 10.83 1.99
N ALA A 229 -11.61 11.63 1.40
CA ALA A 229 -12.00 12.91 1.98
C ALA A 229 -12.69 12.79 3.35
N THR A 230 -13.18 11.58 3.68
CA THR A 230 -13.69 11.25 5.01
C THR A 230 -12.58 10.82 5.96
N ASP A 231 -11.51 10.19 5.49
CA ASP A 231 -10.43 9.66 6.34
C ASP A 231 -9.29 10.64 6.63
N TYR A 232 -9.13 11.66 5.78
CA TYR A 232 -8.06 12.66 5.87
C TYR A 232 -8.60 14.06 6.09
N ASP A 233 -7.83 14.85 6.85
CA ASP A 233 -8.14 16.25 7.12
C ASP A 233 -7.83 17.11 5.89
N LEU A 234 -6.76 16.79 5.17
CA LEU A 234 -6.34 17.45 3.94
C LEU A 234 -5.72 16.45 2.95
N ILE A 235 -6.14 16.51 1.70
CA ILE A 235 -5.59 15.70 0.61
C ILE A 235 -5.25 16.59 -0.57
N LEU A 236 -4.02 16.50 -1.07
CA LEU A 236 -3.64 17.00 -2.38
C LEU A 236 -3.82 15.91 -3.43
N TRP A 237 -4.55 16.18 -4.50
CA TRP A 237 -4.65 15.30 -5.64
C TRP A 237 -3.92 15.92 -6.82
N LEU A 238 -3.07 15.13 -7.43
CA LEU A 238 -2.48 15.40 -8.72
C LEU A 238 -3.08 14.41 -9.71
N ASP A 239 -3.63 14.91 -10.81
CA ASP A 239 -4.03 14.06 -11.92
C ASP A 239 -2.90 13.95 -12.96
N ALA A 240 -3.06 13.06 -13.94
CA ALA A 240 -2.10 12.87 -15.01
C ALA A 240 -1.85 14.14 -15.85
N ALA A 241 -2.78 15.11 -15.82
CA ALA A 241 -2.66 16.41 -16.47
C ALA A 241 -2.09 17.49 -15.52
N GLN A 242 -1.50 17.10 -14.39
CA GLN A 242 -0.94 17.99 -13.35
C GLN A 242 -1.96 18.99 -12.79
N LYS A 243 -3.26 18.70 -12.89
CA LYS A 243 -4.28 19.50 -12.21
C LYS A 243 -4.23 19.19 -10.73
N VAL A 244 -4.14 20.26 -9.95
CA VAL A 244 -4.08 20.18 -8.50
C VAL A 244 -5.50 20.34 -7.94
N ARG A 245 -5.96 19.35 -7.18
CA ARG A 245 -7.19 19.46 -6.39
C ARG A 245 -6.87 19.29 -4.92
N LEU A 246 -7.58 20.02 -4.07
CA LEU A 246 -7.55 19.82 -2.63
C LEU A 246 -8.88 19.25 -2.17
N SER A 247 -8.86 18.29 -1.25
CA SER A 247 -10.06 17.79 -0.57
C SER A 247 -9.78 17.48 0.90
N GLY A 248 -10.79 17.00 1.62
CA GLY A 248 -10.66 16.60 3.02
C GLY A 248 -11.57 17.40 3.94
N ARG A 249 -11.56 17.03 5.23
CA ARG A 249 -12.44 17.62 6.26
C ARG A 249 -12.16 19.11 6.51
N LEU A 250 -10.94 19.58 6.26
CA LEU A 250 -10.55 20.97 6.47
C LEU A 250 -10.98 21.89 5.33
N ILE A 251 -11.38 21.37 4.17
CA ILE A 251 -11.69 22.21 3.01
C ILE A 251 -13.07 22.88 3.17
N LYS A 252 -13.07 24.21 3.27
CA LYS A 252 -14.28 25.03 3.36
C LYS A 252 -14.89 25.16 1.98
N THR A 253 -16.11 24.65 1.80
CA THR A 253 -16.85 24.80 0.55
C THR A 253 -18.25 25.34 0.80
N GLY A 254 -18.69 26.28 -0.04
CA GLY A 254 -20.03 26.85 0.02
C GLY A 254 -21.12 25.96 -0.60
N SER A 255 -20.72 24.92 -1.34
CA SER A 255 -21.61 24.05 -2.13
C SER A 255 -21.75 22.63 -1.57
N GLY A 256 -21.24 22.36 -0.36
CA GLY A 256 -21.24 21.03 0.26
C GLY A 256 -20.23 20.04 -0.31
N LYS A 257 -19.67 20.28 -1.51
CA LYS A 257 -18.60 19.45 -2.09
C LYS A 257 -17.26 19.78 -1.42
N ARG A 258 -16.72 18.90 -0.58
CA ARG A 258 -15.41 19.05 0.11
C ARG A 258 -14.19 19.00 -0.82
N CYS A 259 -14.18 19.77 -1.90
CA CYS A 259 -13.11 19.79 -2.89
C CYS A 259 -12.93 21.19 -3.51
N LEU A 260 -11.67 21.60 -3.69
CA LEU A 260 -11.24 22.81 -4.40
C LEU A 260 -10.38 22.40 -5.59
N THR A 261 -10.73 22.84 -6.79
CA THR A 261 -9.85 22.71 -7.96
C THR A 261 -9.01 23.96 -8.08
N LEU A 262 -7.69 23.80 -8.12
CA LEU A 262 -6.75 24.91 -8.24
C LEU A 262 -6.33 25.06 -9.71
N LYS A 263 -6.06 26.30 -10.12
CA LYS A 263 -5.48 26.55 -11.43
C LYS A 263 -4.07 25.94 -11.48
N PRO A 264 -3.75 25.13 -12.51
CA PRO A 264 -2.39 24.61 -12.71
C PRO A 264 -1.36 25.76 -12.68
N ASP A 265 -0.19 25.50 -12.09
CA ASP A 265 0.91 26.47 -11.95
C ASP A 265 0.61 27.79 -11.23
N SER A 266 -0.55 27.94 -10.61
CA SER A 266 -0.83 29.12 -9.79
C SER A 266 0.06 29.16 -8.55
N GLN A 267 0.26 30.36 -8.00
CA GLN A 267 0.95 30.50 -6.72
C GLN A 267 0.23 29.76 -5.58
N GLU A 268 -1.10 29.65 -5.66
CA GLU A 268 -1.90 28.87 -4.70
C GLU A 268 -1.57 27.39 -4.81
N SER A 269 -1.62 26.80 -6.02
CA SER A 269 -1.29 25.38 -6.20
C SER A 269 0.15 25.05 -5.81
N ARG A 270 1.12 25.89 -6.21
CA ARG A 270 2.54 25.71 -5.86
C ARG A 270 2.79 25.77 -4.36
N THR A 271 2.16 26.71 -3.65
CA THR A 271 2.30 26.80 -2.19
C THR A 271 1.66 25.61 -1.49
N TRP A 272 0.51 25.12 -1.95
CA TRP A 272 -0.12 23.93 -1.38
C TRP A 272 0.72 22.66 -1.56
N SER A 273 1.21 22.42 -2.78
CA SER A 273 2.13 21.30 -3.04
C SER A 273 3.35 21.35 -2.13
N GLN A 274 4.01 22.52 -2.03
CA GLN A 274 5.19 22.67 -1.18
C GLN A 274 4.92 22.48 0.32
N LEU A 275 3.78 22.95 0.83
CA LEU A 275 3.41 22.73 2.24
C LEU A 275 3.22 21.25 2.54
N ILE A 276 2.51 20.53 1.65
CA ILE A 276 2.20 19.11 1.84
C ILE A 276 3.44 18.24 1.64
N ASP A 277 4.28 18.56 0.64
CA ASP A 277 5.54 17.85 0.42
C ASP A 277 6.50 18.03 1.59
N ALA A 278 6.64 19.26 2.10
CA ALA A 278 7.46 19.51 3.28
C ALA A 278 6.93 18.76 4.51
N TYR A 279 5.60 18.69 4.68
CA TYR A 279 4.98 17.93 5.76
C TYR A 279 5.30 16.43 5.66
N LEU A 280 5.07 15.82 4.49
CA LEU A 280 5.32 14.39 4.26
C LEU A 280 6.80 14.01 4.34
N GLN A 281 7.70 14.96 4.07
CA GLN A 281 9.16 14.79 4.17
C GLN A 281 9.73 15.15 5.55
N GLY A 282 8.89 15.54 6.51
CA GLY A 282 9.34 15.97 7.85
C GLY A 282 10.18 17.25 7.83
N GLN A 283 10.05 18.09 6.81
CA GLN A 283 10.78 19.35 6.67
C GLN A 283 10.06 20.52 7.37
N ALA A 284 10.80 21.60 7.62
CA ALA A 284 10.32 22.78 8.36
C ALA A 284 9.16 23.57 7.70
N GLY A 285 8.74 23.20 6.48
CA GLY A 285 7.73 23.91 5.69
C GLY A 285 8.35 24.93 4.73
N ILE A 286 7.59 25.99 4.41
CA ILE A 286 8.01 27.02 3.45
C ILE A 286 8.57 28.23 4.19
N SER A 287 9.80 28.63 3.87
CA SER A 287 10.38 29.87 4.40
C SER A 287 9.54 31.09 4.03
N VAL A 288 9.21 31.92 5.01
CA VAL A 288 8.50 33.20 4.83
C VAL A 288 9.22 34.08 3.81
N ARG A 289 10.56 34.12 3.86
CA ARG A 289 11.39 34.91 2.95
C ARG A 289 11.38 34.36 1.53
N ALA A 290 11.48 33.04 1.37
CA ALA A 290 11.45 32.40 0.05
C ALA A 290 10.08 32.60 -0.63
N LEU A 291 9.00 32.42 0.13
CA LEU A 291 7.65 32.66 -0.36
C LEU A 291 7.44 34.14 -0.73
N GLY A 292 7.90 35.06 0.13
CA GLY A 292 7.81 36.49 -0.11
C GLY A 292 8.52 36.93 -1.39
N ARG A 293 9.75 36.45 -1.62
CA ARG A 293 10.52 36.70 -2.85
C ARG A 293 9.80 36.20 -4.11
N ARG A 294 9.09 35.07 -4.02
CA ARG A 294 8.36 34.51 -5.16
C ARG A 294 7.11 35.31 -5.53
N LEU A 295 6.47 35.94 -4.55
CA LEU A 295 5.17 36.60 -4.71
C LEU A 295 5.25 38.11 -4.90
N ALA A 296 6.28 38.74 -4.34
CA ALA A 296 6.44 40.17 -4.38
C ALA A 296 7.01 40.66 -5.73
N PRO A 297 6.81 41.93 -6.09
CA PRO A 297 7.49 42.55 -7.24
C PRO A 297 9.01 42.43 -7.17
N GLU A 298 9.67 42.49 -8.33
CA GLU A 298 11.11 42.23 -8.50
C GLU A 298 12.04 43.13 -7.66
N HIS A 299 11.56 44.29 -7.23
CA HIS A 299 12.30 45.26 -6.41
C HIS A 299 11.70 45.51 -5.03
N ALA A 300 10.85 44.59 -4.56
CA ALA A 300 10.19 44.73 -3.28
C ALA A 300 11.18 44.77 -2.11
N LEU A 301 10.96 45.65 -1.14
CA LEU A 301 11.72 45.66 0.10
C LEU A 301 11.38 44.44 0.97
N GLN A 302 12.26 44.09 1.91
CA GLN A 302 12.08 42.91 2.77
C GLN A 302 10.74 42.88 3.53
N ALA A 303 10.24 44.05 3.96
CA ALA A 303 8.93 44.18 4.60
C ALA A 303 7.78 43.88 3.62
N GLU A 304 7.89 44.33 2.37
CA GLU A 304 6.89 44.09 1.32
C GLU A 304 6.84 42.61 0.92
N MET A 305 8.00 41.95 0.84
CA MET A 305 8.11 40.50 0.64
C MET A 305 7.40 39.73 1.74
N THR A 306 7.65 40.09 3.00
CA THR A 306 7.02 39.44 4.16
C THR A 306 5.51 39.66 4.15
N ASN A 307 5.06 40.87 3.82
CA ASN A 307 3.63 41.19 3.69
C ASN A 307 2.95 40.48 2.52
N ALA A 308 3.64 40.26 1.40
CA ALA A 308 3.14 39.47 0.28
C ALA A 308 2.94 37.99 0.68
N ALA A 309 3.92 37.41 1.38
CA ALA A 309 3.82 36.05 1.90
C ALA A 309 2.67 35.90 2.91
N ALA A 310 2.55 36.83 3.86
CA ALA A 310 1.49 36.81 4.86
C ALA A 310 0.09 36.92 4.24
N ARG A 311 -0.10 37.82 3.26
CA ARG A 311 -1.38 37.97 2.54
C ARG A 311 -1.74 36.69 1.77
N HIS A 312 -0.77 36.07 1.12
CA HIS A 312 -0.97 34.80 0.41
C HIS A 312 -1.42 33.69 1.36
N ILE A 313 -0.68 33.47 2.45
CA ILE A 313 -1.03 32.46 3.45
C ILE A 313 -2.37 32.75 4.11
N HIS A 314 -2.71 34.02 4.35
CA HIS A 314 -4.05 34.39 4.84
C HIS A 314 -5.15 33.96 3.86
N GLY A 315 -4.94 34.16 2.55
CA GLY A 315 -5.85 33.67 1.50
C GLY A 315 -6.00 32.14 1.52
N LEU A 316 -4.90 31.40 1.71
CA LEU A 316 -4.92 29.93 1.84
C LEU A 316 -5.68 29.49 3.10
N ARG A 317 -5.43 30.12 4.26
CA ARG A 317 -6.16 29.84 5.51
C ARG A 317 -7.67 30.07 5.36
N ALA A 318 -8.08 31.05 4.58
CA ALA A 318 -9.50 31.33 4.33
C ALA A 318 -10.22 30.21 3.53
N ARG A 319 -9.46 29.33 2.84
CA ARG A 319 -9.97 28.11 2.20
C ARG A 319 -10.27 26.99 3.19
N LEU A 320 -9.86 27.14 4.44
CA LEU A 320 -9.98 26.10 5.46
C LEU A 320 -11.11 26.39 6.44
N THR A 321 -11.75 25.34 6.95
CA THR A 321 -12.68 25.42 8.08
C THR A 321 -11.94 25.81 9.37
N GLN A 322 -10.70 25.35 9.51
CA GLN A 322 -9.79 25.71 10.60
C GLN A 322 -8.50 26.32 10.05
N GLY A 323 -8.43 27.65 10.01
CA GLY A 323 -7.24 28.37 9.52
C GLY A 323 -5.95 28.08 10.30
N GLY A 324 -6.06 27.56 11.53
CA GLY A 324 -4.93 27.12 12.36
C GLY A 324 -4.19 25.89 11.84
N ALA A 325 -4.68 25.23 10.79
CA ALA A 325 -3.97 24.12 10.15
C ALA A 325 -2.66 24.54 9.46
N ILE A 326 -2.55 25.82 9.06
CA ILE A 326 -1.28 26.41 8.63
C ILE A 326 -0.76 27.27 9.77
N THR A 327 0.35 26.90 10.40
CA THR A 327 0.98 27.67 11.48
C THR A 327 2.23 28.40 10.99
N THR A 328 2.73 29.32 11.80
CA THR A 328 3.97 30.06 11.52
C THR A 328 4.92 29.85 12.69
N GLN A 329 6.10 29.29 12.43
CA GLN A 329 7.10 28.99 13.46
C GLN A 329 8.50 29.24 12.90
N SER A 330 9.36 29.91 13.67
CA SER A 330 10.78 30.12 13.35
C SER A 330 11.07 30.65 11.92
N GLY A 331 10.17 31.47 11.37
CA GLY A 331 10.33 32.02 10.01
C GLY A 331 9.84 31.11 8.87
N PHE A 332 9.07 30.06 9.18
CA PHE A 332 8.45 29.14 8.23
C PHE A 332 6.94 29.09 8.38
N TYR A 333 6.25 28.81 7.27
CA TYR A 333 4.86 28.37 7.25
C TYR A 333 4.83 26.85 7.13
N LEU A 334 4.12 26.19 8.05
CA LEU A 334 4.04 24.73 8.11
C LEU A 334 2.60 24.26 8.30
N LEU A 335 2.34 23.01 7.94
CA LEU A 335 1.10 22.33 8.28
C LEU A 335 1.23 21.71 9.67
N SER A 336 0.19 21.82 10.49
CA SER A 336 0.21 21.31 11.86
C SER A 336 0.28 19.77 11.87
N PRO A 337 1.15 19.15 12.70
CA PRO A 337 1.28 17.69 12.81
C PRO A 337 0.04 17.01 13.39
N THR A 338 -0.88 17.77 13.97
CA THR A 338 -2.13 17.23 14.56
C THR A 338 -3.15 16.77 13.52
N TYR A 339 -2.97 17.11 12.24
CA TYR A 339 -3.89 16.75 11.17
C TYR A 339 -3.35 15.59 10.35
N ARG A 340 -4.25 14.74 9.86
CA ARG A 340 -3.90 13.66 8.95
C ARG A 340 -3.91 14.18 7.52
N ILE A 341 -2.72 14.30 6.93
CA ILE A 341 -2.50 14.93 5.63
C ILE A 341 -1.97 13.89 4.66
N ALA A 342 -2.48 13.91 3.43
CA ALA A 342 -2.05 13.02 2.37
C ALA A 342 -1.86 13.72 1.03
N ARG A 343 -1.10 13.04 0.16
CA ARG A 343 -0.96 13.37 -1.25
C ARG A 343 -1.34 12.15 -2.08
N VAL A 344 -2.12 12.36 -3.13
CA VAL A 344 -2.48 11.34 -4.11
C VAL A 344 -1.88 11.73 -5.45
N ASP A 345 -1.03 10.85 -5.97
CA ASP A 345 -0.37 10.98 -7.25
C ASP A 345 -0.85 9.90 -8.23
N PRO A 346 -0.82 10.15 -9.54
CA PRO A 346 -0.83 9.08 -10.52
C PRO A 346 0.38 8.19 -10.28
N LEU A 347 0.20 6.89 -10.46
CA LEU A 347 1.31 5.97 -10.46
C LEU A 347 2.24 6.32 -11.63
N SER A 348 3.46 6.77 -11.33
CA SER A 348 4.46 7.15 -12.33
C SER A 348 4.78 5.97 -13.24
N GLU A 349 4.91 6.22 -14.55
CA GLU A 349 5.56 5.26 -15.44
C GLU A 349 7.07 5.28 -15.15
N PRO A 350 7.73 4.12 -15.01
CA PRO A 350 9.18 4.06 -14.86
C PRO A 350 9.92 4.51 -16.12
#